data_AF-A0A1Y4NWX1-F1
#
_entry.id   AF-A0A1Y4NWX1-F1
#
_cell.length_a   1.000
_cell.length_b   1.000
_cell.length_c   1.000
_cell.angle_alpha   90.00
_cell.angle_beta   90.00
_cell.angle_gamma   90.00
#
_symmetry.space_group_name_H-M   'P 1'
#
loop_
_entity.id
_entity.type
_entity.pdbx_description
1 polymer ?
#
loop_
_entity_poly.entity_id
_entity_poly.type
_entity_poly.pdbx_seq_one_letter_code
_entity_poly.pdbx_strand_id
1 'polypeptide(L)'
;MKKRISLLGIVLILIFAFTGCSSSNTVEYDQTQLEQYAEFIIQNFSAMTDEQLDSFEDMSELELDLTMLNAGVPVSGENFLKMIDAWQAAEDECGEFIGVDGNYTAEVTNDGVTLSVEAEYADRTATIDFAFDNELNMESITVGADYSTGEILQKAGLNTILGMGTVFVVLIFLSFVIWLLKFIPVLEKKFRKAPAAAEPVKAETPAAAPVPAAVPAEAAAEDDSELVAVIAAAVAAAEGTSVDGFVVRSIKRRKSNKWN
;
A
#
# COMPACT_ATOMS: atom_id res chain seq x y z
N MET A 1 25.68 -27.28 -25.95
CA MET A 1 25.06 -25.98 -25.57
C MET A 1 23.75 -25.69 -26.31
N LYS A 2 23.60 -26.04 -27.60
CA LYS A 2 22.33 -25.86 -28.35
C LYS A 2 21.07 -26.52 -27.73
N LYS A 3 21.19 -27.73 -27.16
CA LYS A 3 20.02 -28.45 -26.58
C LYS A 3 19.48 -27.84 -25.29
N ARG A 4 20.31 -27.14 -24.49
CA ARG A 4 19.89 -26.50 -23.22
C ARG A 4 19.26 -25.13 -23.45
N ILE A 5 19.72 -24.40 -24.47
CA ILE A 5 19.13 -23.12 -24.89
C ILE A 5 17.77 -23.35 -25.58
N SER A 6 17.65 -24.43 -26.37
CA SER A 6 16.37 -24.83 -26.98
C SER A 6 15.34 -25.28 -25.93
N LEU A 7 15.76 -25.93 -24.85
CA LEU A 7 14.85 -26.33 -23.77
C LEU A 7 14.37 -25.12 -22.96
N LEU A 8 15.25 -24.15 -22.69
CA LEU A 8 14.90 -22.90 -22.01
C LEU A 8 13.93 -22.04 -22.83
N GLY A 9 14.10 -21.98 -24.16
CA GLY A 9 13.17 -21.28 -25.04
C GLY A 9 11.77 -21.91 -25.08
N ILE A 10 11.70 -23.25 -25.10
CA ILE A 10 10.42 -23.97 -25.10
C ILE A 10 9.70 -23.85 -23.73
N VAL A 11 10.45 -23.84 -22.63
CA VAL A 11 9.88 -23.62 -21.29
C VAL A 11 9.39 -22.17 -21.11
N LEU A 12 10.10 -21.17 -21.66
CA LEU A 12 9.66 -19.78 -21.63
C LEU A 12 8.38 -19.56 -22.46
N ILE A 13 8.25 -20.26 -23.60
CA ILE A 13 7.04 -20.25 -24.44
C ILE A 13 5.88 -21.00 -23.75
N LEU A 14 6.15 -22.08 -23.02
CA LEU A 14 5.12 -22.80 -22.24
C LEU A 14 4.61 -22.00 -21.04
N ILE A 15 5.43 -21.13 -20.44
CA ILE A 15 5.00 -20.21 -19.37
C ILE A 15 4.12 -19.08 -19.95
N PHE A 16 4.38 -18.63 -21.19
CA PHE A 16 3.50 -17.69 -21.90
C PHE A 16 2.27 -18.34 -22.54
N ALA A 17 2.27 -19.66 -22.75
CA ALA A 17 1.13 -20.41 -23.28
C ALA A 17 0.15 -20.88 -22.19
N PHE A 18 0.37 -20.49 -20.93
CA PHE A 18 -0.56 -20.73 -19.81
C PHE A 18 -1.44 -19.52 -19.47
N THR A 19 -1.45 -18.46 -20.30
CA THR A 19 -2.59 -17.54 -20.32
C THR A 19 -3.82 -18.36 -20.70
N GLY A 20 -4.68 -18.55 -19.71
CA GLY A 20 -5.72 -19.55 -19.71
C GLY A 20 -6.58 -19.49 -20.95
N CYS A 21 -6.67 -20.63 -21.63
CA CYS A 21 -7.94 -21.04 -22.20
C CYS A 21 -8.86 -21.35 -21.01
N SER A 22 -9.33 -20.31 -20.32
CA SER A 22 -10.59 -20.38 -19.61
C SER A 22 -11.59 -20.72 -20.70
N SER A 23 -12.34 -21.81 -20.52
CA SER A 23 -13.48 -22.11 -21.36
C SER A 23 -14.35 -20.88 -21.36
N SER A 24 -14.24 -20.06 -22.41
CA SER A 24 -15.08 -18.89 -22.58
C SER A 24 -16.49 -19.43 -22.72
N ASN A 25 -17.23 -19.42 -21.61
CA ASN A 25 -18.66 -19.18 -21.70
C ASN A 25 -18.74 -17.80 -22.36
N THR A 26 -18.74 -17.77 -23.68
CA THR A 26 -19.07 -16.57 -24.43
C THR A 26 -20.55 -16.37 -24.14
N VAL A 27 -20.83 -15.66 -23.05
CA VAL A 27 -22.11 -14.98 -22.89
C VAL A 27 -22.19 -14.11 -24.12
N GLU A 28 -23.04 -14.50 -25.07
CA GLU A 28 -23.33 -13.71 -26.25
C GLU A 28 -24.14 -12.52 -25.73
N TYR A 29 -23.46 -11.41 -25.46
CA TYR A 29 -24.09 -10.18 -24.99
C TYR A 29 -24.41 -9.30 -26.19
N ASP A 30 -25.56 -8.63 -26.12
CA ASP A 30 -25.92 -7.58 -27.06
C ASP A 30 -25.24 -6.29 -26.61
N GLN A 31 -24.11 -5.97 -27.25
CA GLN A 31 -23.37 -4.73 -26.95
C GLN A 31 -24.29 -3.51 -27.02
N THR A 32 -25.21 -3.46 -27.98
CA THR A 32 -26.19 -2.38 -28.14
C THR A 32 -27.08 -2.20 -26.91
N GLN A 33 -27.44 -3.32 -26.27
CA GLN A 33 -28.26 -3.28 -25.06
C GLN A 33 -27.47 -2.73 -23.87
N LEU A 34 -26.21 -3.13 -23.72
CA LEU A 34 -25.35 -2.60 -22.66
C LEU A 34 -25.06 -1.11 -22.86
N GLU A 35 -24.84 -0.68 -24.10
CA GLU A 35 -24.72 0.73 -24.48
C GLU A 35 -25.98 1.52 -24.11
N GLN A 36 -27.18 0.98 -24.38
CA GLN A 36 -28.44 1.63 -23.98
C GLN A 36 -28.56 1.80 -22.47
N TYR A 37 -28.15 0.81 -21.68
CA TYR A 37 -28.15 0.93 -20.22
C TYR A 37 -27.15 1.99 -19.75
N ALA A 38 -25.93 2.00 -20.31
CA ALA A 38 -24.92 2.99 -19.99
C ALA A 38 -25.37 4.41 -20.34
N GLU A 39 -25.91 4.62 -21.55
CA GLU A 39 -26.46 5.90 -22.01
C GLU A 39 -27.62 6.36 -21.11
N PHE A 40 -28.50 5.45 -20.70
CA PHE A 40 -29.59 5.79 -19.79
C PHE A 40 -29.04 6.33 -18.47
N ILE A 41 -28.04 5.67 -17.87
CA ILE A 41 -27.46 6.15 -16.60
C ILE A 41 -26.76 7.50 -16.79
N ILE A 42 -25.92 7.65 -17.81
CA ILE A 42 -25.25 8.92 -18.12
C ILE A 42 -26.27 10.06 -18.28
N GLN A 43 -27.33 9.83 -19.04
CA GLN A 43 -28.37 10.84 -19.28
C GLN A 43 -29.13 11.19 -18.01
N ASN A 44 -29.41 10.23 -17.14
CA ASN A 44 -30.10 10.50 -15.88
C ASN A 44 -29.21 11.27 -14.91
N PHE A 45 -27.96 10.84 -14.72
CA PHE A 45 -27.03 11.48 -13.81
C PHE A 45 -26.71 12.90 -14.24
N SER A 46 -26.35 13.11 -15.51
CA SER A 46 -26.06 14.45 -16.05
C SER A 46 -27.27 15.41 -16.08
N ALA A 47 -28.50 14.89 -16.00
CA ALA A 47 -29.70 15.71 -15.96
C ALA A 47 -30.12 16.11 -14.54
N MET A 48 -29.47 15.56 -13.52
CA MET A 48 -29.78 15.79 -12.11
C MET A 48 -28.67 16.59 -11.43
N THR A 49 -29.06 17.36 -10.42
CA THR A 49 -28.11 18.01 -9.50
C THR A 49 -27.68 17.03 -8.41
N ASP A 50 -26.56 17.30 -7.75
CA ASP A 50 -26.09 16.52 -6.60
C ASP A 50 -27.19 16.37 -5.54
N GLU A 51 -27.92 17.44 -5.22
CA GLU A 51 -29.00 17.34 -4.22
C GLU A 51 -30.17 16.44 -4.67
N GLN A 52 -30.39 16.30 -5.98
CA GLN A 52 -31.39 15.38 -6.51
C GLN A 52 -30.88 13.94 -6.51
N LEU A 53 -29.59 13.73 -6.78
CA LEU A 53 -28.94 12.43 -6.68
C LEU A 53 -28.89 11.94 -5.23
N ASP A 54 -28.56 12.80 -4.28
CA ASP A 54 -28.54 12.50 -2.84
C ASP A 54 -29.93 12.08 -2.34
N SER A 55 -31.01 12.55 -2.96
CA SER A 55 -32.37 12.18 -2.55
C SER A 55 -32.69 10.69 -2.74
N PHE A 56 -31.91 9.97 -3.56
CA PHE A 56 -32.04 8.52 -3.70
C PHE A 56 -31.51 7.78 -2.47
N GLU A 57 -30.60 8.36 -1.68
CA GLU A 57 -30.12 7.75 -0.43
C GLU A 57 -31.22 7.64 0.63
N ASP A 58 -32.22 8.53 0.58
CA ASP A 58 -33.35 8.52 1.50
C ASP A 58 -34.36 7.39 1.19
N MET A 59 -34.26 6.78 -0.01
CA MET A 59 -35.14 5.70 -0.44
C MET A 59 -34.69 4.36 0.15
N SER A 60 -35.65 3.48 0.44
CA SER A 60 -35.29 2.10 0.83
C SER A 60 -34.72 1.33 -0.35
N GLU A 61 -33.80 0.39 -0.09
CA GLU A 61 -33.20 -0.48 -1.12
C GLU A 61 -34.27 -1.14 -2.01
N LEU A 62 -35.36 -1.65 -1.41
CA LEU A 62 -36.47 -2.25 -2.15
C LEU A 62 -37.17 -1.24 -3.09
N GLU A 63 -37.29 0.02 -2.68
CA GLU A 63 -37.91 1.07 -3.49
C GLU A 63 -37.00 1.47 -4.66
N LEU A 64 -35.68 1.51 -4.43
CA LEU A 64 -34.68 1.71 -5.48
C LEU A 64 -34.69 0.54 -6.46
N ASP A 65 -34.69 -0.70 -6.00
CA ASP A 65 -34.79 -1.90 -6.84
C ASP A 65 -36.05 -1.85 -7.72
N LEU A 66 -37.21 -1.50 -7.15
CA LEU A 66 -38.45 -1.34 -7.90
C LEU A 66 -38.38 -0.21 -8.93
N THR A 67 -37.68 0.88 -8.60
CA THR A 67 -37.47 2.01 -9.51
C THR A 67 -36.60 1.59 -10.69
N MET A 68 -35.49 0.91 -10.43
CA MET A 68 -34.58 0.39 -11.46
C MET A 68 -35.25 -0.66 -12.33
N LEU A 69 -36.02 -1.57 -11.72
CA LEU A 69 -36.82 -2.54 -12.45
C LEU A 69 -37.85 -1.89 -13.38
N ASN A 70 -38.52 -0.82 -12.93
CA ASN A 70 -39.47 -0.07 -13.77
C ASN A 70 -38.77 0.75 -14.86
N ALA A 71 -37.55 1.24 -14.60
CA ALA A 71 -36.71 1.91 -15.59
C ALA A 71 -36.17 0.92 -16.65
N GLY A 72 -36.19 -0.38 -16.35
CA GLY A 72 -35.70 -1.43 -17.24
C GLY A 72 -34.18 -1.57 -17.25
N VAL A 73 -33.50 -1.03 -16.24
CA VAL A 73 -32.05 -1.16 -16.08
C VAL A 73 -31.76 -2.25 -15.04
N PRO A 74 -30.99 -3.29 -15.39
CA PRO A 74 -30.68 -4.39 -14.48
C PRO A 74 -29.60 -3.96 -13.48
N VAL A 75 -29.94 -3.15 -12.49
CA VAL A 75 -29.04 -2.68 -11.43
C VAL A 75 -29.76 -2.76 -10.09
N SER A 76 -29.07 -3.21 -9.05
CA SER A 76 -29.61 -3.18 -7.69
C SER A 76 -29.58 -1.76 -7.12
N GLY A 77 -30.47 -1.47 -6.18
CA GLY A 77 -30.50 -0.19 -5.48
C GLY A 77 -29.18 0.14 -4.80
N GLU A 78 -28.55 -0.85 -4.15
CA GLU A 78 -27.22 -0.67 -3.54
C GLU A 78 -26.16 -0.25 -4.58
N ASN A 79 -26.11 -0.95 -5.72
CA ASN A 79 -25.13 -0.63 -6.77
C ASN A 79 -25.43 0.71 -7.42
N PHE A 80 -26.71 1.05 -7.60
CA PHE A 80 -27.13 2.35 -8.13
C PHE A 80 -26.66 3.50 -7.25
N LEU A 81 -26.78 3.41 -5.92
CA LEU A 81 -26.26 4.43 -5.00
C LEU A 81 -24.73 4.56 -5.10
N LYS A 82 -24.00 3.43 -5.18
CA LYS A 82 -22.54 3.48 -5.40
C LYS A 82 -22.16 4.12 -6.73
N MET A 83 -22.98 3.97 -7.76
CA MET A 83 -22.77 4.62 -9.05
C MET A 83 -22.99 6.13 -8.96
N ILE A 84 -23.96 6.58 -8.16
CA ILE A 84 -24.14 8.01 -7.84
C ILE A 84 -22.88 8.55 -7.16
N ASP A 85 -22.40 7.87 -6.11
CA ASP A 85 -21.17 8.27 -5.40
C ASP A 85 -19.98 8.40 -6.36
N ALA A 86 -19.82 7.42 -7.26
CA ALA A 86 -18.74 7.40 -8.23
C ALA A 86 -18.87 8.53 -9.27
N TRP A 87 -20.10 8.86 -9.67
CA TRP A 87 -20.38 9.97 -10.58
C TRP A 87 -20.08 11.32 -9.94
N GLN A 88 -20.57 11.57 -8.72
CA GLN A 88 -20.33 12.82 -8.00
C GLN A 88 -18.83 13.00 -7.71
N ALA A 89 -18.13 11.94 -7.29
CA ALA A 89 -16.69 11.96 -7.12
C ALA A 89 -15.94 12.29 -8.43
N ALA A 90 -16.46 11.83 -9.57
CA ALA A 90 -15.92 12.16 -10.87
C ALA A 90 -16.13 13.63 -11.23
N GLU A 91 -17.30 14.21 -10.96
CA GLU A 91 -17.56 15.64 -11.19
C GLU A 91 -16.74 16.54 -10.25
N ASP A 92 -16.55 16.13 -8.99
CA ASP A 92 -15.63 16.79 -8.04
C ASP A 92 -14.17 16.78 -8.55
N GLU A 93 -13.77 15.69 -9.20
CA GLU A 93 -12.39 15.50 -9.66
C GLU A 93 -12.14 16.14 -11.03
N CYS A 94 -13.09 16.02 -11.97
CA CYS A 94 -12.94 16.34 -13.40
C CYS A 94 -13.72 17.58 -13.85
N GLY A 95 -14.57 18.14 -12.99
CA GLY A 95 -15.48 19.25 -13.31
C GLY A 95 -16.83 18.79 -13.86
N GLU A 96 -17.68 19.73 -14.28
CA GLU A 96 -19.01 19.46 -14.83
C GLU A 96 -18.93 18.53 -16.06
N PHE A 97 -19.79 17.51 -16.11
CA PHE A 97 -19.89 16.62 -17.26
C PHE A 97 -20.40 17.34 -18.51
N ILE A 98 -19.72 17.16 -19.66
CA ILE A 98 -20.08 17.79 -20.94
C ILE A 98 -20.71 16.77 -21.89
N GLY A 99 -20.13 15.56 -21.99
CA GLY A 99 -20.63 14.53 -22.89
C GLY A 99 -19.68 13.35 -23.05
N VAL A 100 -20.11 12.39 -23.87
CA VAL A 100 -19.31 11.22 -24.29
C VAL A 100 -19.14 11.22 -25.80
N ASP A 101 -18.06 10.60 -26.29
CA ASP A 101 -17.77 10.49 -27.72
C ASP A 101 -18.65 9.43 -28.44
N GLY A 102 -19.35 8.60 -27.67
CA GLY A 102 -20.26 7.54 -28.14
C GLY A 102 -19.54 6.32 -28.72
N ASN A 103 -18.20 6.25 -28.65
CA ASN A 103 -17.43 5.13 -29.16
C ASN A 103 -17.18 4.12 -28.04
N TYR A 104 -18.21 3.33 -27.76
CA TYR A 104 -18.12 2.29 -26.74
C TYR A 104 -17.19 1.15 -27.17
N THR A 105 -16.38 0.70 -26.21
CA THR A 105 -15.52 -0.48 -26.35
C THR A 105 -15.85 -1.48 -25.24
N ALA A 106 -15.94 -2.76 -25.58
CA ALA A 106 -16.28 -3.80 -24.61
C ALA A 106 -15.11 -4.77 -24.40
N GLU A 107 -14.75 -5.00 -23.14
CA GLU A 107 -13.81 -6.03 -22.71
C GLU A 107 -14.56 -7.13 -21.96
N VAL A 108 -14.38 -8.38 -22.39
CA VAL A 108 -15.01 -9.54 -21.74
C VAL A 108 -13.99 -10.22 -20.84
N THR A 109 -14.35 -10.39 -19.58
CA THR A 109 -13.54 -11.08 -18.57
C THR A 109 -14.24 -12.36 -18.10
N ASN A 110 -13.66 -13.07 -17.13
CA ASN A 110 -14.36 -14.20 -16.51
C ASN A 110 -15.46 -13.75 -15.54
N ASP A 111 -15.41 -12.50 -15.11
CA ASP A 111 -16.29 -11.95 -14.09
C ASP A 111 -17.47 -11.16 -14.70
N GLY A 112 -17.43 -10.91 -16.02
CA GLY A 112 -18.50 -10.30 -16.79
C GLY A 112 -17.96 -9.43 -17.93
N VAL A 113 -18.63 -8.31 -18.21
CA VAL A 113 -18.29 -7.38 -19.30
C VAL A 113 -17.97 -6.01 -18.73
N THR A 114 -16.91 -5.38 -19.22
CA THR A 114 -16.61 -3.97 -18.95
C THR A 114 -16.83 -3.18 -20.24
N LEU A 115 -17.73 -2.21 -20.20
CA LEU A 115 -18.00 -1.31 -21.32
C LEU A 115 -17.37 0.05 -21.01
N SER A 116 -16.48 0.52 -21.87
CA SER A 116 -15.72 1.75 -21.69
C SER A 116 -16.08 2.78 -22.75
N VAL A 117 -16.18 4.05 -22.35
CA VAL A 117 -16.40 5.19 -23.26
C VAL A 117 -15.57 6.40 -22.82
N GLU A 118 -15.07 7.17 -23.79
CA GLU A 118 -14.38 8.43 -23.50
C GLU A 118 -15.41 9.53 -23.20
N ALA A 119 -15.15 10.29 -22.15
CA ALA A 119 -15.97 11.37 -21.65
C ALA A 119 -15.19 12.69 -21.57
N GLU A 120 -15.86 13.77 -21.93
CA GLU A 120 -15.38 15.13 -21.79
C GLU A 120 -16.02 15.77 -20.56
N TYR A 121 -15.18 16.28 -19.66
CA TYR A 121 -15.59 17.09 -18.51
C TYR A 121 -14.95 18.49 -18.62
N ALA A 122 -15.45 19.44 -17.84
CA ALA A 122 -15.01 20.84 -17.90
C ALA A 122 -13.50 21.05 -17.68
N ASP A 123 -12.87 20.26 -16.80
CA ASP A 123 -11.45 20.43 -16.47
C ASP A 123 -10.53 19.45 -17.19
N ARG A 124 -11.02 18.26 -17.61
CA ARG A 124 -10.23 17.23 -18.30
C ARG A 124 -11.09 16.16 -18.98
N THR A 125 -10.45 15.30 -19.77
CA THR A 125 -11.09 14.07 -20.27
C THR A 125 -11.00 12.96 -19.23
N ALA A 126 -11.88 11.97 -19.34
CA ALA A 126 -11.83 10.77 -18.53
C ALA A 126 -12.41 9.58 -19.32
N THR A 127 -12.10 8.37 -18.87
CA THR A 127 -12.77 7.16 -19.36
C THR A 127 -13.80 6.73 -18.34
N ILE A 128 -15.04 6.49 -18.79
CA ILE A 128 -16.10 5.92 -17.97
C ILE A 128 -16.19 4.43 -18.27
N ASP A 129 -15.96 3.61 -17.25
CA ASP A 129 -16.05 2.15 -17.30
C ASP A 129 -17.33 1.69 -16.58
N PHE A 130 -18.19 0.98 -17.29
CA PHE A 130 -19.38 0.31 -16.77
C PHE A 130 -19.09 -1.18 -16.60
N ALA A 131 -19.12 -1.67 -15.37
CA ALA A 131 -18.95 -3.09 -15.09
C ALA A 131 -20.30 -3.79 -15.05
N PHE A 132 -20.41 -4.90 -15.77
CA PHE A 132 -21.55 -5.80 -15.76
C PHE A 132 -21.10 -7.20 -15.33
N ASP A 133 -21.91 -7.87 -14.52
CA ASP A 133 -21.67 -9.25 -14.13
C ASP A 133 -21.96 -10.24 -15.28
N ASN A 134 -21.79 -11.54 -15.01
CA ASN A 134 -22.08 -12.60 -15.97
C ASN A 134 -23.56 -12.75 -16.33
N GLU A 135 -24.48 -12.20 -15.53
CA GLU A 135 -25.91 -12.15 -15.77
C GLU A 135 -26.34 -10.85 -16.49
N LEU A 136 -25.36 -10.01 -16.85
CA LEU A 136 -25.52 -8.70 -17.46
C LEU A 136 -26.23 -7.67 -16.56
N ASN A 137 -26.18 -7.87 -15.24
CA ASN A 137 -26.55 -6.82 -14.28
C ASN A 137 -25.40 -5.83 -14.15
N MET A 138 -25.72 -4.54 -14.11
CA MET A 138 -24.74 -3.48 -13.89
C MET A 138 -24.30 -3.47 -12.42
N GLU A 139 -22.99 -3.49 -12.20
CA GLU A 139 -22.39 -3.55 -10.86
C GLU A 139 -21.81 -2.20 -10.41
N SER A 140 -21.14 -1.49 -11.31
CA SER A 140 -20.50 -0.22 -10.97
C SER A 140 -20.23 0.66 -12.18
N ILE A 141 -19.98 1.94 -11.89
CA ILE A 141 -19.39 2.92 -12.79
C ILE A 141 -18.06 3.33 -12.17
N THR A 142 -17.01 3.39 -12.97
CA THR A 142 -15.71 3.94 -12.57
C THR A 142 -15.32 5.02 -13.56
N VAL A 143 -14.90 6.19 -13.08
CA VAL A 143 -14.41 7.27 -13.93
C VAL A 143 -12.91 7.44 -13.72
N GLY A 144 -12.14 7.10 -14.75
CA GLY A 144 -10.69 7.25 -14.78
C GLY A 144 -10.29 8.59 -15.39
N ALA A 145 -9.96 9.57 -14.55
CA ALA A 145 -9.49 10.87 -14.99
C ALA A 145 -8.16 10.81 -15.77
N ASP A 146 -8.13 11.42 -16.96
CA ASP A 146 -6.89 11.57 -17.72
C ASP A 146 -6.09 12.75 -17.22
N TYR A 147 -5.06 12.45 -16.42
CA TYR A 147 -4.15 13.47 -15.94
C TYR A 147 -3.09 13.81 -16.97
N SER A 148 -2.84 15.10 -17.15
CA SER A 148 -1.70 15.54 -17.95
C SER A 148 -0.39 15.11 -17.28
N THR A 149 0.65 14.87 -18.09
CA THR A 149 2.00 14.53 -17.58
C THR A 149 2.52 15.56 -16.57
N GLY A 150 2.14 16.84 -16.72
CA GLY A 150 2.50 17.91 -15.80
C GLY A 150 1.86 17.76 -14.41
N GLU A 151 0.57 17.43 -14.36
CA GLU A 151 -0.15 17.21 -13.10
C GLU A 151 0.33 15.95 -12.40
N ILE A 152 0.54 14.87 -13.16
CA ILE A 152 1.14 13.63 -12.62
C ILE A 152 2.51 13.94 -12.01
N LEU A 153 3.35 14.69 -12.71
CA LEU A 153 4.68 15.06 -12.23
C LEU A 153 4.62 15.98 -11.00
N GLN A 154 3.65 16.89 -10.94
CA GLN A 154 3.45 17.76 -9.77
C GLN A 154 2.97 16.95 -8.56
N LYS A 155 1.97 16.08 -8.72
CA LYS A 155 1.47 15.18 -7.66
C LYS A 155 2.59 14.26 -7.17
N ALA A 156 3.31 13.61 -8.09
CA ALA A 156 4.44 12.73 -7.77
C ALA A 156 5.61 13.50 -7.11
N GLY A 157 5.89 14.72 -7.59
CA GLY A 157 6.92 15.60 -7.05
C GLY A 157 6.60 16.04 -5.62
N LEU A 158 5.34 16.40 -5.34
CA LEU A 158 4.89 16.76 -4.00
C LEU A 158 5.07 15.58 -3.02
N ASN A 159 4.70 14.37 -3.44
CA ASN A 159 4.93 13.18 -2.63
C ASN A 159 6.43 12.85 -2.46
N THR A 160 7.25 13.11 -3.48
CA THR A 160 8.71 12.94 -3.40
C THR A 160 9.34 13.92 -2.41
N ILE A 161 8.91 15.19 -2.39
CA ILE A 161 9.39 16.17 -1.41
C ILE A 161 8.91 15.79 0.00
N LEU A 162 7.65 15.37 0.14
CA LEU A 162 7.08 14.98 1.43
C LEU A 162 7.74 13.72 2.00
N GLY A 163 8.00 12.71 1.17
CA GLY A 163 8.62 11.44 1.57
C GLY A 163 10.15 11.51 1.59
N MET A 164 10.78 11.74 0.43
CA MET A 164 12.24 11.70 0.28
C MET A 164 12.91 13.01 0.70
N GLY A 165 12.27 14.16 0.45
CA GLY A 165 12.80 15.48 0.79
C GLY A 165 12.93 15.70 2.30
N THR A 166 11.93 15.28 3.09
CA THR A 166 11.98 15.37 4.56
C THR A 166 13.11 14.54 5.15
N VAL A 167 13.32 13.31 4.67
CA VAL A 167 14.45 12.47 5.07
C VAL A 167 15.78 13.17 4.76
N PHE A 168 15.90 13.79 3.58
CA PHE A 168 17.10 14.53 3.20
C PHE A 168 17.37 15.73 4.13
N VAL A 169 16.34 16.50 4.49
CA VAL A 169 16.44 17.63 5.43
C VAL A 169 16.86 17.16 6.83
N VAL A 170 16.27 16.07 7.33
CA VAL A 170 16.62 15.51 8.64
C VAL A 170 18.08 15.04 8.67
N LEU A 171 18.55 14.38 7.60
CA LEU A 171 19.95 13.95 7.52
C LEU A 171 20.92 15.14 7.48
N ILE A 172 20.60 16.20 6.74
CA ILE A 172 21.39 17.44 6.73
C ILE A 172 21.42 18.06 8.12
N PHE A 173 20.27 18.12 8.80
CA PHE A 173 20.17 18.66 10.16
C PHE A 173 21.00 17.84 11.17
N LEU A 174 20.93 16.52 11.13
CA LEU A 174 21.74 15.65 12.00
C LEU A 174 23.24 15.80 11.71
N SER A 175 23.63 15.89 10.44
CA SER A 175 25.01 16.18 10.05
C SER A 175 25.50 17.51 10.63
N PHE A 176 24.66 18.53 10.57
CA PHE A 176 24.96 19.85 11.14
C PHE A 176 25.08 19.82 12.67
N VAL A 177 24.21 19.09 13.37
CA VAL A 177 24.29 18.91 14.84
C VAL A 177 25.59 18.21 15.23
N ILE A 178 25.96 17.10 14.57
CA ILE A 178 27.22 16.40 14.84
C ILE A 178 28.42 17.31 14.58
N TRP A 179 28.35 18.13 13.54
CA TRP A 179 29.37 19.15 13.26
C TRP A 179 29.47 20.21 14.36
N LEU A 180 28.34 20.66 14.93
CA LEU A 180 28.31 21.56 16.10
C LEU A 180 28.91 20.92 17.36
N LEU A 181 28.71 19.61 17.59
CA LEU A 181 29.31 18.90 18.73
C LEU A 181 30.84 18.98 18.72
N LYS A 182 31.48 19.13 17.55
CA LYS A 182 32.94 19.37 17.43
C LYS A 182 33.40 20.65 18.13
N PHE A 183 32.52 21.64 18.30
CA PHE A 183 32.85 22.91 18.96
C PHE A 183 32.63 22.90 20.47
N ILE A 184 31.95 21.90 21.02
CA ILE A 184 31.80 21.71 22.48
C ILE A 184 33.15 21.71 23.23
N PRO A 185 34.19 20.96 22.83
CA PRO A 185 35.49 21.01 23.53
C PRO A 185 36.19 22.37 23.47
N VAL A 186 35.85 23.22 22.49
CA VAL A 186 36.36 24.59 22.36
C VAL A 186 35.58 25.54 23.27
N LEU A 187 34.26 25.37 23.38
CA LEU A 187 33.43 26.12 24.33
C LEU A 187 33.75 25.75 25.79
N GLU A 188 33.98 24.48 26.11
CA GLU A 188 34.35 24.05 27.46
C GLU A 188 35.67 24.69 27.92
N LYS A 189 36.66 24.77 27.02
CA LYS A 189 37.94 25.46 27.28
C LYS A 189 37.81 26.98 27.43
N LYS A 190 36.81 27.59 26.81
CA LYS A 190 36.52 29.03 26.96
C LYS A 190 35.72 29.34 28.23
N PHE A 191 34.78 28.48 28.61
CA PHE A 191 33.98 28.65 29.84
C PHE A 191 34.77 28.31 31.12
N ARG A 192 35.74 27.38 31.07
CA ARG A 192 36.60 27.05 32.23
C ARG A 192 37.72 28.08 32.51
N LYS A 193 37.78 29.20 31.77
CA LYS A 193 38.79 30.27 31.97
C LYS A 193 38.28 31.52 32.71
N ALA A 194 37.06 31.52 33.27
CA ALA A 194 36.64 32.52 34.24
C ALA A 194 36.90 32.00 35.67
N PRO A 195 37.68 32.70 36.51
CA PRO A 195 38.17 32.16 37.77
C PRO A 195 37.22 32.46 38.93
N ALA A 196 37.03 31.48 39.82
CA ALA A 196 36.94 31.75 41.26
C ALA A 196 37.29 30.46 42.02
N ALA A 197 38.38 30.55 42.76
CA ALA A 197 38.88 29.54 43.67
C ALA A 197 37.99 29.45 44.92
N ALA A 198 37.75 28.23 45.40
CA ALA A 198 37.66 27.91 46.81
C ALA A 198 37.89 26.40 46.99
N GLU A 199 38.88 26.09 47.83
CA GLU A 199 39.39 24.76 48.19
C GLU A 199 38.49 24.02 49.22
N PRO A 200 38.77 22.74 49.55
CA PRO A 200 37.77 21.69 49.70
C PRO A 200 37.55 21.19 51.16
N VAL A 201 36.43 20.51 51.43
CA VAL A 201 36.26 19.61 52.60
C VAL A 201 35.52 18.32 52.23
N LYS A 202 36.34 17.31 51.92
CA LYS A 202 36.39 15.92 52.42
C LYS A 202 35.14 14.99 52.49
N ALA A 203 35.24 13.95 51.63
CA ALA A 203 34.97 12.48 51.79
C ALA A 203 33.50 11.99 51.82
N GLU A 204 33.12 10.84 51.26
CA GLU A 204 33.77 9.53 50.96
C GLU A 204 33.35 9.07 49.53
N THR A 205 33.98 8.14 48.78
CA THR A 205 34.07 6.66 48.96
C THR A 205 35.05 6.10 47.87
N PRO A 206 35.69 4.92 48.05
CA PRO A 206 37.01 4.59 47.49
C PRO A 206 37.17 4.29 45.98
N ALA A 207 38.15 4.97 45.40
CA ALA A 207 39.27 4.49 44.58
C ALA A 207 39.08 3.31 43.61
N ALA A 208 39.04 3.63 42.31
CA ALA A 208 39.59 2.79 41.24
C ALA A 208 40.93 3.39 40.78
N ALA A 209 42.01 2.62 40.96
CA ALA A 209 43.37 2.95 40.49
C ALA A 209 43.66 2.25 39.13
N PRO A 210 44.62 2.77 38.35
CA PRO A 210 44.64 2.68 36.89
C PRO A 210 45.53 1.54 36.36
N VAL A 211 45.21 0.99 35.19
CA VAL A 211 46.07 0.03 34.46
C VAL A 211 45.81 0.11 32.94
N PRO A 212 46.78 -0.33 32.10
CA PRO A 212 47.26 0.41 30.92
C PRO A 212 46.63 0.00 29.58
N ALA A 213 47.11 0.70 28.54
CA ALA A 213 46.94 0.48 27.10
C ALA A 213 46.61 -0.96 26.67
N ALA A 214 45.58 -1.04 25.82
CA ALA A 214 45.05 -2.25 25.22
C ALA A 214 46.07 -2.95 24.29
N VAL A 215 46.39 -4.19 24.64
CA VAL A 215 46.73 -5.29 23.72
C VAL A 215 45.45 -6.12 23.55
N PRO A 216 45.17 -6.68 22.35
CA PRO A 216 43.87 -7.26 22.04
C PRO A 216 43.75 -8.67 22.63
N ALA A 217 42.76 -8.87 23.51
CA ALA A 217 42.44 -10.16 24.08
C ALA A 217 40.91 -10.35 24.19
N GLU A 218 40.44 -11.26 23.34
CA GLU A 218 39.51 -12.35 23.66
C GLU A 218 38.03 -12.04 23.98
N ALA A 219 37.17 -12.81 23.32
CA ALA A 219 35.72 -12.66 23.24
C ALA A 219 35.05 -12.66 24.61
N ALA A 220 34.22 -11.63 24.86
CA ALA A 220 33.23 -11.65 25.92
C ALA A 220 32.23 -12.78 25.63
N ALA A 221 32.08 -13.70 26.58
CA ALA A 221 31.02 -14.70 26.57
C ALA A 221 29.66 -14.00 26.56
N GLU A 222 28.85 -14.29 25.55
CA GLU A 222 27.43 -13.92 25.50
C GLU A 222 26.72 -14.65 26.65
N ASP A 223 26.20 -13.88 27.62
CA ASP A 223 25.48 -14.43 28.75
C ASP A 223 23.99 -14.60 28.36
N ASP A 224 23.69 -15.68 27.63
CA ASP A 224 22.37 -16.01 27.09
C ASP A 224 21.34 -16.43 28.16
N SER A 225 21.50 -15.97 29.40
CA SER A 225 20.64 -16.33 30.54
C SER A 225 19.16 -15.95 30.31
N GLU A 226 18.91 -14.82 29.65
CA GLU A 226 17.56 -14.37 29.26
C GLU A 226 16.94 -15.31 28.22
N LEU A 227 17.71 -15.75 27.22
CA LEU A 227 17.25 -16.70 26.20
C LEU A 227 16.95 -18.08 26.81
N VAL A 228 17.79 -18.53 27.74
CA VAL A 228 17.58 -19.78 28.48
C VAL A 228 16.27 -19.72 29.29
N ALA A 229 16.00 -18.60 29.96
CA ALA A 229 14.79 -18.42 30.77
C ALA A 229 13.50 -18.46 29.92
N VAL A 230 13.49 -17.78 28.78
CA VAL A 230 12.33 -17.77 27.87
C VAL A 230 12.08 -19.15 27.27
N ILE A 231 13.13 -19.86 26.87
CA ILE A 231 13.01 -21.22 26.31
C ILE A 231 12.50 -22.19 27.37
N ALA A 232 13.03 -22.15 28.59
CA ALA A 232 12.58 -23.02 29.68
C ALA A 232 11.12 -22.76 30.06
N ALA A 233 10.70 -21.49 30.13
CA ALA A 233 9.32 -21.11 30.43
C ALA A 233 8.35 -21.57 29.33
N ALA A 234 8.72 -21.43 28.06
CA ALA A 234 7.89 -21.85 26.93
C ALA A 234 7.67 -23.38 26.91
N VAL A 235 8.71 -24.17 27.17
CA VAL A 235 8.61 -25.64 27.23
C VAL A 235 7.79 -26.09 28.43
N ALA A 236 8.02 -25.49 29.61
CA ALA A 236 7.23 -25.74 30.81
C ALA A 236 5.73 -25.46 30.60
N ALA A 237 5.41 -24.36 29.92
CA ALA A 237 4.03 -24.01 29.58
C ALA A 237 3.40 -24.99 28.58
N ALA A 238 4.15 -25.45 27.58
CA ALA A 238 3.65 -26.40 26.57
C ALA A 238 3.43 -27.81 27.13
N GLU A 239 4.31 -28.26 28.04
CA GLU A 239 4.22 -29.60 28.66
C GLU A 239 3.42 -29.61 29.97
N GLY A 240 2.98 -28.43 30.44
CA GLY A 240 2.18 -28.29 31.66
C GLY A 240 2.93 -28.69 32.94
N THR A 241 4.26 -28.56 32.95
CA THR A 241 5.15 -29.00 34.03
C THR A 241 6.07 -27.86 34.49
N SER A 242 6.77 -28.02 35.61
CA SER A 242 7.64 -26.99 36.18
C SER A 242 8.97 -26.87 35.44
N VAL A 243 9.55 -25.67 35.44
CA VAL A 243 10.85 -25.38 34.80
C VAL A 243 12.05 -26.14 35.39
N ASP A 244 11.92 -26.66 36.62
CA ASP A 244 13.00 -27.34 37.37
C ASP A 244 13.48 -28.66 36.73
N GLY A 245 12.72 -29.22 35.78
CA GLY A 245 13.06 -30.46 35.07
C GLY A 245 13.90 -30.27 33.80
N PHE A 246 14.12 -29.04 33.33
CA PHE A 246 14.71 -28.76 32.02
C PHE A 246 16.07 -28.08 32.11
N VAL A 247 17.01 -28.48 31.25
CA VAL A 247 18.34 -27.86 31.12
C VAL A 247 18.55 -27.40 29.69
N VAL A 248 18.62 -26.08 29.48
CA VAL A 248 18.92 -25.48 28.17
C VAL A 248 20.41 -25.23 28.06
N ARG A 249 21.03 -25.73 26.99
CA ARG A 249 22.46 -25.56 26.69
C ARG A 249 22.64 -25.26 25.21
N SER A 250 23.59 -24.38 24.89
CA SER A 250 23.96 -24.17 23.49
C SER A 250 24.70 -25.42 22.96
N ILE A 251 24.27 -25.92 21.80
CA ILE A 251 24.95 -27.01 21.09
C ILE A 251 25.39 -26.47 19.73
N LYS A 252 26.70 -26.30 19.55
CA LYS A 252 27.27 -25.93 18.26
C LYS A 252 27.47 -27.17 17.41
N ARG A 253 26.89 -27.19 16.20
CA ARG A 253 27.07 -28.27 15.23
C ARG A 253 28.54 -28.35 14.81
N ARG A 254 29.13 -29.55 14.85
CA ARG A 254 30.50 -29.75 14.35
C ARG A 254 30.52 -29.61 12.83
N LYS A 255 31.60 -29.03 12.29
CA LYS A 255 31.74 -28.75 10.84
C LYS A 255 32.05 -30.00 10.00
N SER A 256 32.35 -31.15 10.60
CA SER A 256 32.57 -32.40 9.87
C SER A 256 31.35 -33.32 9.92
N ASN A 257 30.97 -33.84 8.75
CA ASN A 257 29.77 -34.68 8.57
C ASN A 257 30.12 -36.19 8.60
N LYS A 258 31.17 -36.59 9.32
CA LYS A 258 31.54 -38.01 9.46
C LYS A 258 31.07 -38.53 10.81
N TRP A 259 29.92 -39.21 10.79
CA TRP A 259 29.59 -40.20 11.81
C TRP A 259 30.48 -41.44 11.56
N ASN A 260 31.23 -41.86 12.57
CA ASN A 260 31.74 -43.23 12.66
C ASN A 260 30.71 -44.07 13.41
#